data_AF-A0A1I5ICD4-F1
#
_entry.id   AF-A0A1I5ICD4-F1
#
_cell.length_a   1.000
_cell.length_b   1.000
_cell.length_c   1.000
_cell.angle_alpha   90.00
_cell.angle_beta   90.00
_cell.angle_gamma   90.00
#
_symmetry.space_group_name_H-M   'P 1'
#
loop_
_entity.id
_entity.type
_entity.pdbx_description
1 polymer ?
#
loop_
_entity_poly.entity_id
_entity_poly.type
_entity_poly.pdbx_seq_one_letter_code
_entity_poly.pdbx_strand_id
1 'polypeptide(L)' 'MAYKDERVISILMEQAEATEERVLGYRDELKHAVADIIALERQNKFAKTNIAVKVGDIVSRVGTYLNKHTGTGS' A
#
# COMPACT_ATOMS: atom_id res chain seq x y z
N MET A 1 -17.60 -15.29 3.02
CA MET A 1 -16.43 -15.48 2.12
C MET A 1 -15.17 -14.88 2.73
N ALA A 2 -14.73 -15.33 3.92
CA ALA A 2 -13.53 -14.79 4.57
C ALA A 2 -12.22 -15.37 3.98
N TYR A 3 -12.26 -16.64 3.56
CA TYR A 3 -11.09 -17.37 3.07
C TYR A 3 -10.51 -16.81 1.75
N LYS A 4 -11.37 -16.25 0.89
CA LYS A 4 -10.92 -15.60 -0.36
C LYS A 4 -10.23 -14.27 -0.06
N ASP A 5 -10.78 -13.48 0.86
CA ASP A 5 -10.21 -12.20 1.29
C ASP A 5 -8.81 -12.42 1.91
N GLU A 6 -8.63 -13.44 2.77
CA GLU A 6 -7.34 -13.77 3.37
C GLU A 6 -6.29 -14.18 2.33
N ARG A 7 -6.65 -15.03 1.36
CA ARG A 7 -5.73 -15.43 0.28
C ARG A 7 -5.30 -14.24 -0.57
N VAL A 8 -6.22 -13.33 -0.89
CA VAL A 8 -5.91 -12.11 -1.66
C VAL A 8 -4.97 -11.21 -0.86
N ILE A 9 -5.23 -11.03 0.45
CA ILE A 9 -4.35 -10.27 1.34
C ILE A 9 -2.93 -10.86 1.37
N SER A 10 -2.80 -12.19 1.53
CA SER A 10 -1.48 -12.83 1.53
C SER A 10 -0.72 -12.59 0.23
N ILE A 11 -1.39 -12.75 -0.92
CA ILE A 11 -0.77 -12.48 -2.23
C ILE A 11 -0.32 -11.02 -2.33
N LEU A 12 -1.14 -10.05 -1.92
CA LEU A 12 -0.78 -8.63 -1.99
C LEU A 12 0.44 -8.31 -1.12
N MET A 13 0.51 -8.87 0.08
CA MET A 13 1.66 -8.68 0.98
C MET A 13 2.93 -9.37 0.44
N GLU A 14 2.80 -10.57 -0.14
CA GLU A 14 3.91 -11.27 -0.80
C GLU A 14 4.44 -10.49 -2.01
N GLN A 15 3.57 -9.91 -2.83
CA GLN A 15 3.98 -9.09 -3.97
C GLN A 15 4.64 -7.77 -3.53
N ALA A 16 4.14 -7.14 -2.46
CA ALA A 16 4.77 -5.96 -1.88
C ALA A 16 6.19 -6.28 -1.37
N GLU A 17 6.39 -7.43 -0.74
CA GLU A 17 7.71 -7.91 -0.29
C GLU A 17 8.63 -8.29 -1.45
N ALA A 18 8.09 -8.91 -2.50
CA ALA A 18 8.87 -9.28 -3.68
C ALA A 18 9.22 -8.08 -4.58
N THR A 19 8.69 -6.88 -4.29
CA THR A 19 8.94 -5.70 -5.10
C THR A 19 10.41 -5.29 -5.03
N GLU A 20 10.96 -4.96 -6.20
CA GLU A 20 12.32 -4.43 -6.34
C GLU A 20 12.50 -3.18 -5.49
N GLU A 21 13.56 -3.15 -4.70
CA GLU A 21 13.89 -2.01 -3.85
C GLU A 21 14.61 -0.95 -4.70
N ARG A 22 13.82 -0.10 -5.37
CA ARG A 22 14.33 0.98 -6.25
C ARG A 22 15.11 2.05 -5.50
N VAL A 23 14.73 2.28 -4.24
CA VAL A 23 15.39 3.18 -3.28
C VAL A 23 15.27 2.56 -1.90
N LEU A 24 16.23 2.83 -1.02
CA LEU A 24 16.22 2.33 0.35
C LEU A 24 14.88 2.62 1.03
N GLY A 25 14.24 1.60 1.60
CA GLY A 25 12.97 1.73 2.33
C GLY A 25 11.71 1.78 1.46
N TYR A 26 11.84 1.74 0.12
CA TYR A 26 10.67 1.73 -0.77
C TYR A 26 9.78 0.51 -0.55
N ARG A 27 10.38 -0.66 -0.31
CA ARG A 27 9.66 -1.90 -0.08
C ARG A 27 8.81 -1.83 1.19
N ASP A 28 9.37 -1.27 2.26
CA ASP A 28 8.66 -1.11 3.54
C ASP A 28 7.52 -0.10 3.41
N GLU A 29 7.76 1.01 2.70
CA GLU A 29 6.72 2.01 2.42
C GLU A 29 5.56 1.42 1.60
N LEU A 30 5.86 0.56 0.62
CA LEU A 30 4.86 -0.16 -0.16
C LEU A 30 4.08 -1.17 0.70
N LYS A 31 4.75 -1.93 1.57
CA LYS A 31 4.07 -2.84 2.51
C LYS A 31 3.14 -2.10 3.46
N HIS A 32 3.58 -0.98 4.03
CA HIS A 32 2.75 -0.16 4.89
C HIS A 32 1.52 0.38 4.15
N ALA A 33 1.70 0.85 2.92
CA ALA A 33 0.60 1.29 2.08
C ALA A 33 -0.43 0.16 1.82
N VAL A 34 0.03 -1.05 1.50
CA VAL A 34 -0.87 -2.20 1.29
C VAL A 34 -1.61 -2.56 2.58
N ALA A 35 -0.92 -2.57 3.73
CA ALA A 35 -1.53 -2.82 5.04
C ALA A 35 -2.60 -1.76 5.39
N ASP A 36 -2.31 -0.48 5.13
CA ASP A 36 -3.24 0.64 5.35
C ASP A 36 -4.53 0.46 4.51
N ILE A 37 -4.39 0.09 3.23
CA ILE A 37 -5.52 -0.16 2.32
C ILE A 37 -6.38 -1.33 2.83
N ILE A 38 -5.76 -2.43 3.26
CA ILE A 38 -6.48 -3.59 3.82
C ILE A 38 -7.26 -3.20 5.08
N ALA A 39 -6.64 -2.41 5.97
CA ALA A 39 -7.30 -1.92 7.17
C ALA A 39 -8.50 -1.02 6.85
N LEU A 40 -8.37 -0.14 5.85
CA LEU A 40 -9.47 0.72 5.39
C LEU A 40 -10.63 -0.07 4.78
N GLU A 41 -10.33 -1.08 3.96
CA GLU A 41 -11.35 -1.97 3.39
C GLU A 41 -12.12 -2.72 4.49
N ARG A 42 -11.41 -3.22 5.52
CA ARG A 42 -12.04 -3.85 6.69
C ARG A 42 -12.94 -2.87 7.46
N GLN A 43 -12.51 -1.62 7.62
CA GLN A 43 -13.29 -0.59 8.31
C GLN A 43 -14.50 -0.10 7.49
N ASN A 44 -14.37 -0.04 6.17
CA ASN A 44 -15.44 0.43 5.30
C ASN A 44 -16.64 -0.52 5.25
N LYS A 45 -16.44 -1.81 5.53
CA LYS A 45 -17.56 -2.75 5.77
C LYS A 45 -18.52 -2.25 6.86
N PHE A 46 -18.06 -1.38 7.77
CA PHE A 46 -18.83 -0.86 8.91
C PHE A 46 -19.11 0.65 8.84
N ALA A 47 -18.26 1.43 8.18
CA ALA A 47 -18.40 2.87 8.05
C ALA A 47 -18.39 3.27 6.57
N LYS A 48 -19.51 3.80 6.03
CA LYS A 48 -19.61 4.35 4.67
C LYS A 48 -18.65 5.54 4.53
N THR A 49 -17.39 5.25 4.25
CA THR A 49 -16.32 6.22 4.15
C THR A 49 -15.91 6.30 2.69
N ASN A 50 -15.46 7.47 2.23
CA ASN A 50 -14.94 7.60 0.87
C ASN A 50 -13.55 6.94 0.77
N ILE A 51 -13.51 5.60 0.67
CA ILE A 51 -12.26 4.83 0.56
C ILE A 51 -11.42 5.32 -0.62
N ALA A 52 -12.05 5.63 -1.75
CA ALA A 52 -11.35 5.98 -2.98
C ALA A 52 -10.37 7.15 -2.75
N VAL A 53 -10.79 8.18 -2.00
CA VAL A 53 -9.94 9.31 -1.62
C VAL A 53 -8.77 8.84 -0.75
N LYS A 54 -9.05 8.06 0.31
CA LYS A 54 -8.01 7.59 1.23
C LYS A 54 -6.97 6.68 0.58
N VAL A 55 -7.41 5.79 -0.33
CA VAL A 55 -6.51 4.95 -1.12
C VAL A 55 -5.65 5.81 -2.05
N GLY A 56 -6.24 6.83 -2.69
CA GLY A 56 -5.52 7.79 -3.50
C GLY A 56 -4.41 8.52 -2.72
N ASP A 57 -4.69 8.93 -1.47
CA ASP A 57 -3.70 9.57 -0.60
C ASP A 57 -2.54 8.63 -0.25
N ILE A 58 -2.84 7.37 0.08
CA ILE A 58 -1.84 6.33 0.38
C ILE A 58 -0.92 6.08 -0.82
N VAL A 59 -1.50 5.92 -2.02
CA VAL A 59 -0.71 5.70 -3.24
C VAL A 59 0.15 6.92 -3.56
N SER A 60 -0.38 8.13 -3.37
CA SER A 60 0.36 9.39 -3.57
C SER A 60 1.53 9.54 -2.62
N ARG A 61 1.40 9.06 -1.36
CA ARG A 61 2.50 9.02 -0.37
C ARG A 61 3.66 8.15 -0.86
N VAL A 62 3.37 6.94 -1.34
CA VAL A 62 4.38 6.02 -1.90
C VAL A 62 5.06 6.62 -3.13
N GLY A 63 4.29 7.23 -4.04
CA GLY A 63 4.85 7.92 -5.21
C GLY A 63 5.74 9.12 -4.84
N THR A 64 5.34 9.87 -3.82
CA THR A 64 6.14 10.98 -3.28
C THR A 64 7.43 10.48 -2.64
N TYR A 65 7.38 9.36 -1.92
CA TYR A 65 8.55 8.72 -1.34
C TYR A 65 9.57 8.36 -2.43
N LEU A 66 9.11 7.67 -3.48
CA LEU A 66 9.96 7.36 -4.63
C LEU A 66 10.60 8.62 -5.21
N ASN A 67 9.79 9.63 -5.57
CA ASN A 67 10.29 10.85 -6.21
C ASN A 67 11.37 11.57 -5.38
N LYS A 68 11.16 11.69 -4.05
CA LYS A 68 12.13 12.33 -3.14
C LYS A 68 13.45 11.59 -3.02
N HIS A 69 13.43 10.26 -3.13
CA HIS A 69 14.61 9.42 -2.93
C HIS A 69 15.29 9.02 -4.25
N THR A 70 14.59 9.09 -5.39
CA THR A 70 15.21 8.92 -6.72
C THR A 70 15.86 10.21 -7.24
N GLY A 71 15.49 11.37 -6.69
CA GLY A 71 16.02 12.68 -7.09
C GLY A 71 17.37 13.07 -6.49
N THR A 72 18.03 12.23 -5.68
CA THR A 72 19.36 12.50 -5.09
C THR A 72 20.52 12.07 -6.00
N GLY A 73 20.43 12.48 -7.27
CA GLY A 73 21.45 12.21 -8.30
C GLY A 73 21.53 13.30 -9.36
N SER A 74 21.50 14.57 -8.95
CA SER A 74 21.83 15.74 -9.79
C SER A 74 23.06 16.43 -9.25
#